data_AF-A0AAU1UJ71-F1
#
_entry.id   AF-A0AAU1UJ71-F1
#
_cell.length_a   1.000
_cell.length_b   1.000
_cell.length_c   1.000
_cell.angle_alpha   90.00
_cell.angle_beta   90.00
_cell.angle_gamma   90.00
#
_symmetry.space_group_name_H-M   'P 1'
#
loop_
_entity.id
_entity.type
_entity.pdbx_description
1 polymer ?
#
loop_
_entity_poly.entity_id
_entity_poly.type
_entity_poly.pdbx_seq_one_letter_code
_entity_poly.pdbx_strand_id
1 'polypeptide(L)'
;MRSILLRGSAAAVLALEAALPSAQVSTAVDTSGTAQPRVSISELPVPPTVPQDGVCTHPTGCVSADWSGIGTPGPARSSKYVFLGLTYAGAPESGPASVYSGNQVLVVRTDGSTFPNGEAWKCVTCGVAYGSEIETSQFVYPPANELPDRKRVLVGNGILSCGANGTEYAVTDPRCTPANTKITPIYWNDKPLFKADSSGINNGREWRLSNDGVHLVWDVLDYRALTETGYVGRISYDKEKGRYELVGVSALANPSAAYQPLVVEKGNQLRFNQAGMIGEPRGFTADGRGILGIQSANSDSMDAWATDLATGASQPITRNAHYTDPMAASPNGKWLLAEEVKGSGRLDFISGMPGIPALTAHGGTAPYIAGIRNEGNRRYFSPWLVDPKTGDGFQINAGSDRNWNMAADPAWLADSTAVVYTENLACGANPTPHRCADSTEPGGRNSRLMIARFPDFKPTAPVTPAPVSDKTWGTPYDPDNPPAAAKAIPAATYTMQGKAQGTATIQITNNSTGTQPLSVAVAYSNYSDDGTNIINGTEKVERKANTALGCTPGTASEFACLTWTEDLKLSGKHTGTKQTGSDGFTLGPSVMLGNDFQAVGTLTTTIDGTTYAQPANGH
;
A
#
# COMPACT_ATOMS: atom_id res chain seq x y z
N MET A 1 -12.83 -15.24 -68.87
CA MET A 1 -11.70 -15.44 -67.93
C MET A 1 -11.93 -16.77 -67.21
N ARG A 2 -10.84 -17.51 -66.99
CA ARG A 2 -10.66 -18.96 -66.73
C ARG A 2 -11.49 -19.51 -65.54
N SER A 3 -12.18 -20.67 -65.66
CA SER A 3 -11.73 -22.07 -65.37
C SER A 3 -11.22 -22.28 -63.94
N ILE A 4 -11.50 -23.33 -63.15
CA ILE A 4 -12.04 -24.70 -63.37
C ILE A 4 -12.39 -25.30 -61.98
N LEU A 5 -13.32 -26.28 -62.00
CA LEU A 5 -13.61 -27.44 -61.12
C LEU A 5 -12.50 -27.91 -60.13
N LEU A 6 -12.69 -28.69 -59.04
CA LEU A 6 -13.54 -29.88 -58.77
C LEU A 6 -13.27 -30.35 -57.30
N ARG A 7 -14.31 -30.87 -56.61
CA ARG A 7 -14.37 -31.86 -55.49
C ARG A 7 -13.24 -31.97 -54.44
N GLY A 8 -13.66 -32.06 -53.17
CA GLY A 8 -12.91 -32.75 -52.12
C GLY A 8 -13.65 -32.79 -50.78
N SER A 9 -14.17 -33.98 -50.41
CA SER A 9 -14.59 -34.30 -49.04
C SER A 9 -13.36 -34.38 -48.14
N ALA A 10 -13.39 -33.77 -46.96
CA ALA A 10 -12.46 -34.05 -45.87
C ALA A 10 -13.21 -34.00 -44.54
N ALA A 11 -13.19 -35.14 -43.84
CA ALA A 11 -13.66 -35.29 -42.48
C ALA A 11 -12.80 -34.44 -41.54
N ALA A 12 -13.43 -33.50 -40.83
CA ALA A 12 -12.80 -32.80 -39.72
C ALA A 12 -13.06 -33.59 -38.43
N VAL A 13 -11.99 -34.11 -37.86
CA VAL A 13 -11.96 -34.68 -36.51
C VAL A 13 -12.23 -33.54 -35.52
N LEU A 14 -13.28 -33.71 -34.71
CA LEU A 14 -13.54 -32.92 -33.51
C LEU A 14 -12.38 -33.09 -32.52
N ALA A 15 -11.61 -32.03 -32.28
CA ALA A 15 -10.86 -31.85 -31.05
C ALA A 15 -11.60 -30.81 -30.21
N LEU A 16 -12.40 -31.31 -29.28
CA LEU A 16 -13.10 -30.53 -28.27
C LEU A 16 -12.10 -30.24 -27.13
N GLU A 17 -11.29 -29.19 -27.25
CA GLU A 17 -10.58 -28.64 -26.09
C GLU A 17 -11.57 -27.83 -25.26
N ALA A 18 -12.21 -28.51 -24.31
CA ALA A 18 -12.94 -27.85 -23.25
C ALA A 18 -11.92 -27.14 -22.34
N ALA A 19 -11.79 -25.82 -22.50
CA ALA A 19 -11.20 -24.96 -21.49
C ALA A 19 -12.04 -25.07 -20.22
N LEU A 20 -11.61 -25.92 -19.29
CA LEU A 20 -12.18 -25.96 -17.95
C LEU A 20 -11.77 -24.67 -17.22
N PRO A 21 -12.71 -23.92 -16.63
CA PRO A 21 -12.37 -22.80 -15.79
C PRO A 21 -11.55 -23.32 -14.61
N SER A 22 -10.37 -22.74 -14.41
CA SER A 22 -9.54 -22.97 -13.23
C SER A 22 -10.36 -22.59 -11.99
N ALA A 23 -10.91 -23.59 -11.32
CA ALA A 23 -11.54 -23.41 -10.02
C ALA A 23 -10.42 -23.03 -9.04
N GLN A 24 -10.27 -21.73 -8.77
CA GLN A 24 -9.46 -21.26 -7.66
C GLN A 24 -10.08 -21.81 -6.37
N VAL A 25 -9.50 -22.90 -5.87
CA VAL A 25 -9.77 -23.42 -4.54
C VAL A 25 -9.21 -22.40 -3.57
N SER A 26 -10.11 -21.66 -2.91
CA SER A 26 -9.78 -20.87 -1.72
C SER A 26 -9.29 -21.84 -0.65
N THR A 27 -7.99 -21.91 -0.46
CA THR A 27 -7.39 -22.61 0.68
C THR A 27 -7.67 -21.76 1.91
N ALA A 28 -8.55 -22.24 2.77
CA ALA A 28 -8.73 -21.70 4.10
C ALA A 28 -7.38 -21.78 4.83
N VAL A 29 -6.77 -20.64 5.12
CA VAL A 29 -5.61 -20.56 6.01
C VAL A 29 -6.04 -21.13 7.36
N ASP A 30 -5.30 -22.12 7.85
CA ASP A 30 -5.52 -22.68 9.19
C ASP A 30 -5.32 -21.56 10.24
N THR A 31 -6.42 -21.13 10.83
CA THR A 31 -6.51 -20.05 11.83
C THR A 31 -6.70 -20.60 13.25
N SER A 32 -6.28 -21.85 13.50
CA SER A 32 -6.42 -22.52 14.79
C SER A 32 -5.53 -21.92 15.90
N GLY A 33 -5.94 -20.76 16.42
CA GLY A 33 -5.29 -20.15 17.59
C GLY A 33 -6.17 -19.19 18.38
N THR A 34 -7.08 -18.47 17.73
CA THR A 34 -7.99 -17.51 18.40
C THR A 34 -9.37 -17.59 17.79
N ALA A 35 -10.41 -17.66 18.61
CA ALA A 35 -11.78 -17.51 18.13
C ALA A 35 -11.89 -16.18 17.38
N GLN A 36 -12.08 -16.25 16.05
CA GLN A 36 -12.21 -15.06 15.22
C GLN A 36 -13.40 -14.23 15.72
N PRO A 37 -13.25 -12.92 15.93
CA PRO A 37 -14.36 -12.08 16.32
C PRO A 37 -15.40 -12.06 15.20
N ARG A 38 -16.68 -11.93 15.59
CA ARG A 38 -17.74 -11.74 14.61
C ARG A 38 -17.56 -10.40 13.89
N VAL A 39 -17.85 -10.39 12.60
CA VAL A 39 -17.81 -9.20 11.76
C VAL A 39 -19.20 -8.96 11.18
N SER A 40 -19.66 -7.71 11.26
CA SER A 40 -20.88 -7.25 10.58
C SER A 40 -20.50 -6.17 9.58
N ILE A 41 -20.67 -6.46 8.30
CA ILE A 41 -20.33 -5.55 7.20
C ILE A 41 -21.61 -4.87 6.69
N SER A 42 -21.53 -3.57 6.47
CA SER A 42 -22.57 -2.79 5.80
C SER A 42 -21.95 -1.67 4.97
N GLU A 43 -22.66 -1.16 3.98
CA GLU A 43 -22.26 0.07 3.28
C GLU A 43 -22.54 1.31 4.15
N LEU A 44 -21.72 2.35 4.00
CA LEU A 44 -21.98 3.68 4.55
C LEU A 44 -22.53 4.62 3.47
N PRO A 45 -23.43 5.54 3.83
CA PRO A 45 -24.05 6.44 2.88
C PRO A 45 -23.04 7.44 2.31
N VAL A 46 -23.12 7.64 1.00
CA VAL A 46 -22.36 8.63 0.21
C VAL A 46 -23.32 9.39 -0.71
N PRO A 47 -22.94 10.55 -1.28
CA PRO A 47 -23.74 11.22 -2.29
C PRO A 47 -24.20 10.27 -3.41
N PRO A 48 -25.36 10.51 -4.02
CA PRO A 48 -25.83 9.68 -5.13
C PRO A 48 -24.84 9.74 -6.30
N THR A 49 -24.77 8.69 -7.11
CA THR A 49 -23.94 8.66 -8.31
C THR A 49 -24.50 9.60 -9.37
N VAL A 50 -23.63 10.27 -10.12
CA VAL A 50 -24.05 11.10 -11.26
C VAL A 50 -24.86 10.25 -12.26
N PRO A 51 -26.03 10.73 -12.74
CA PRO A 51 -26.82 9.98 -13.71
C PRO A 51 -26.11 9.85 -15.06
N GLN A 52 -26.59 8.95 -15.92
CA GLN A 52 -26.01 8.70 -17.24
C GLN A 52 -26.07 9.90 -18.20
N ASP A 53 -27.01 10.83 -17.99
CA ASP A 53 -27.08 12.08 -18.75
C ASP A 53 -26.01 13.11 -18.31
N GLY A 54 -25.25 12.80 -17.26
CA GLY A 54 -24.17 13.62 -16.72
C GLY A 54 -24.65 14.78 -15.84
N VAL A 55 -25.95 14.92 -15.57
CA VAL A 55 -26.51 16.08 -14.85
C VAL A 55 -26.93 15.70 -13.44
N CYS A 56 -26.20 16.19 -12.45
CA CYS A 56 -26.57 16.04 -11.06
C CYS A 56 -27.67 17.02 -10.66
N THR A 57 -28.79 16.50 -10.16
CA THR A 57 -29.90 17.30 -9.62
C THR A 57 -29.98 17.28 -8.10
N HIS A 58 -29.10 16.51 -7.44
CA HIS A 58 -29.08 16.42 -5.99
C HIS A 58 -28.51 17.70 -5.36
N PRO A 59 -29.16 18.31 -4.36
CA PRO A 59 -28.78 19.62 -3.82
C PRO A 59 -27.40 19.64 -3.15
N THR A 60 -26.86 18.48 -2.78
CA THR A 60 -25.51 18.32 -2.21
C THR A 60 -24.55 17.59 -3.14
N GLY A 61 -24.79 17.65 -4.45
CA GLY A 61 -23.95 17.06 -5.49
C GLY A 61 -24.08 15.53 -5.63
N CYS A 62 -23.40 15.00 -6.65
CA CYS A 62 -23.36 13.59 -7.00
C CYS A 62 -21.91 13.10 -7.16
N VAL A 63 -21.62 11.87 -6.77
CA VAL A 63 -20.28 11.27 -6.91
C VAL A 63 -20.05 10.73 -8.33
N SER A 64 -18.81 10.77 -8.81
CA SER A 64 -18.43 10.10 -10.06
C SER A 64 -18.69 8.58 -9.96
N ALA A 65 -19.06 7.97 -11.09
CA ALA A 65 -19.18 6.52 -11.22
C ALA A 65 -17.82 5.81 -11.37
N ASP A 66 -16.72 6.56 -11.50
CA ASP A 66 -15.38 6.02 -11.71
C ASP A 66 -14.85 5.22 -10.52
N TRP A 67 -13.80 4.41 -10.76
CA TRP A 67 -13.05 3.67 -9.71
C TRP A 67 -12.42 4.58 -8.65
N SER A 68 -12.20 5.85 -8.96
CA SER A 68 -11.70 6.86 -8.02
C SER A 68 -12.79 7.84 -7.56
N GLY A 69 -14.06 7.53 -7.84
CA GLY A 69 -15.20 8.35 -7.42
C GLY A 69 -15.25 8.49 -5.90
N ILE A 70 -15.07 7.39 -5.17
CA ILE A 70 -14.92 7.36 -3.72
C ILE A 70 -13.45 7.04 -3.40
N GLY A 71 -12.78 7.98 -2.76
CA GLY A 71 -11.37 7.88 -2.39
C GLY A 71 -11.18 7.24 -1.02
N THR A 72 -10.31 7.84 -0.22
CA THR A 72 -9.82 7.21 1.01
C THR A 72 -10.58 7.70 2.24
N PRO A 73 -11.10 6.80 3.10
CA PRO A 73 -11.65 7.20 4.39
C PRO A 73 -10.55 7.63 5.35
N GLY A 74 -10.87 8.61 6.18
CA GLY A 74 -9.95 9.25 7.11
C GLY A 74 -10.45 9.16 8.56
N PRO A 75 -9.58 8.89 9.54
CA PRO A 75 -9.98 8.77 10.92
C PRO A 75 -10.45 10.10 11.51
N ALA A 76 -11.45 9.99 12.38
CA ALA A 76 -11.95 11.07 13.22
C ALA A 76 -11.64 10.79 14.69
N ARG A 77 -11.72 11.83 15.53
CA ARG A 77 -11.64 11.75 17.00
C ARG A 77 -12.97 11.39 17.66
N SER A 78 -13.96 10.99 16.85
CA SER A 78 -15.30 10.59 17.25
C SER A 78 -15.67 9.32 16.50
N SER A 79 -16.34 8.36 17.16
CA SER A 79 -16.83 7.16 16.48
C SER A 79 -18.14 7.36 15.71
N LYS A 80 -18.71 8.57 15.73
CA LYS A 80 -19.96 8.93 15.03
C LYS A 80 -19.80 9.36 13.58
N TYR A 81 -18.57 9.56 13.14
CA TYR A 81 -18.27 9.96 11.77
C TYR A 81 -16.86 9.58 11.36
N VAL A 82 -16.60 9.61 10.06
CA VAL A 82 -15.27 9.56 9.43
C VAL A 82 -15.15 10.68 8.42
N PHE A 83 -13.93 11.01 8.03
CA PHE A 83 -13.69 11.85 6.86
C PHE A 83 -13.62 10.97 5.61
N LEU A 84 -13.92 11.53 4.45
CA LEU A 84 -13.89 10.80 3.18
C LEU A 84 -13.45 11.72 2.06
N GLY A 85 -12.37 11.37 1.37
CA GLY A 85 -12.06 11.96 0.08
C GLY A 85 -12.96 11.39 -1.02
N LEU A 86 -13.48 12.23 -1.91
CA LEU A 86 -14.25 11.78 -3.09
C LEU A 86 -14.16 12.75 -4.26
N THR A 87 -14.66 12.33 -5.42
CA THR A 87 -14.78 13.13 -6.64
C THR A 87 -16.25 13.38 -6.96
N TYR A 88 -16.70 14.64 -6.83
CA TYR A 88 -18.02 15.05 -7.29
C TYR A 88 -18.04 15.25 -8.82
N ALA A 89 -19.17 14.93 -9.44
CA ALA A 89 -19.39 15.04 -10.88
C ALA A 89 -20.81 15.54 -11.21
N GLY A 90 -20.95 16.17 -12.39
CA GLY A 90 -22.24 16.58 -12.96
C GLY A 90 -22.89 17.81 -12.32
N ALA A 91 -22.17 18.57 -11.51
CA ALA A 91 -22.68 19.83 -10.96
C ALA A 91 -22.94 20.86 -12.08
N PRO A 92 -23.95 21.74 -11.91
CA PRO A 92 -24.21 22.83 -12.85
C PRO A 92 -23.03 23.83 -12.88
N GLU A 93 -22.84 24.50 -14.01
CA GLU A 93 -21.77 25.51 -14.19
C GLU A 93 -21.90 26.72 -13.24
N SER A 94 -23.13 27.02 -12.77
CA SER A 94 -23.41 28.15 -11.90
C SER A 94 -24.51 27.85 -10.88
N GLY A 95 -24.64 28.74 -9.88
CA GLY A 95 -25.63 28.63 -8.80
C GLY A 95 -25.11 27.87 -7.57
N PRO A 96 -25.94 27.70 -6.53
CA PRO A 96 -25.49 27.15 -5.25
C PRO A 96 -24.91 25.73 -5.32
N ALA A 97 -25.34 24.92 -6.29
CA ALA A 97 -24.88 23.54 -6.45
C ALA A 97 -23.57 23.43 -7.26
N SER A 98 -23.07 24.49 -7.90
CA SER A 98 -21.84 24.45 -8.70
C SER A 98 -20.58 24.14 -7.86
N VAL A 99 -20.67 24.34 -6.54
CA VAL A 99 -19.58 24.07 -5.59
C VAL A 99 -19.31 22.58 -5.37
N TYR A 100 -20.23 21.69 -5.77
CA TYR A 100 -20.06 20.25 -5.64
C TYR A 100 -19.45 19.67 -6.92
N SER A 101 -18.21 20.05 -7.20
CA SER A 101 -17.47 19.60 -8.38
C SER A 101 -16.03 19.24 -8.03
N GLY A 102 -15.49 18.23 -8.72
CA GLY A 102 -14.10 17.79 -8.57
C GLY A 102 -13.83 17.11 -7.23
N ASN A 103 -12.54 17.04 -6.88
CA ASN A 103 -12.08 16.36 -5.68
C ASN A 103 -12.41 17.17 -4.43
N GLN A 104 -13.05 16.54 -3.44
CA GLN A 104 -13.54 17.16 -2.22
C GLN A 104 -13.37 16.22 -1.02
N VAL A 105 -13.44 16.79 0.19
CA VAL A 105 -13.48 16.05 1.45
C VAL A 105 -14.87 16.20 2.09
N LEU A 106 -15.45 15.07 2.48
CA LEU A 106 -16.67 14.97 3.27
C LEU A 106 -16.38 14.59 4.71
N VAL A 107 -17.39 14.81 5.56
CA VAL A 107 -17.62 14.05 6.78
C VAL A 107 -18.83 13.16 6.56
N VAL A 108 -18.72 11.86 6.87
CA VAL A 108 -19.78 10.85 6.71
C VAL A 108 -20.15 10.27 8.07
N ARG A 109 -21.45 10.16 8.36
CA ARG A 109 -21.99 9.57 9.60
C ARG A 109 -21.86 8.05 9.57
N THR A 110 -21.48 7.49 10.71
CA THR A 110 -21.28 6.04 10.90
C THR A 110 -22.30 5.42 11.84
N ASP A 111 -23.10 6.26 12.50
CA ASP A 111 -24.10 5.89 13.52
C ASP A 111 -25.55 5.94 13.00
N GLY A 112 -25.74 6.16 11.70
CA GLY A 112 -27.05 6.27 11.06
C GLY A 112 -27.77 7.60 11.29
N SER A 113 -27.14 8.57 11.96
CA SER A 113 -27.69 9.93 12.11
C SER A 113 -27.47 10.78 10.85
N THR A 114 -28.08 11.96 10.81
CA THR A 114 -27.94 12.94 9.72
C THR A 114 -27.44 14.29 10.24
N PHE A 115 -26.88 15.08 9.33
CA PHE A 115 -26.57 16.49 9.55
C PHE A 115 -27.84 17.36 9.39
N PRO A 116 -27.81 18.65 9.80
CA PRO A 116 -28.99 19.53 9.69
C PRO A 116 -29.56 19.71 8.28
N ASN A 117 -28.79 19.40 7.23
CA ASN A 117 -29.24 19.39 5.84
C ASN A 117 -30.04 18.13 5.46
N GLY A 118 -30.25 17.20 6.40
CA GLY A 118 -30.96 15.94 6.18
C GLY A 118 -30.08 14.80 5.65
N GLU A 119 -28.84 15.09 5.25
CA GLU A 119 -27.92 14.10 4.67
C GLU A 119 -27.11 13.39 5.75
N ALA A 120 -26.71 12.15 5.47
CA ALA A 120 -25.75 11.44 6.31
C ALA A 120 -24.29 11.89 6.07
N TRP A 121 -24.07 12.86 5.19
CA TRP A 121 -22.77 13.46 4.92
C TRP A 121 -22.84 15.00 4.87
N LYS A 122 -21.68 15.62 5.03
CA LYS A 122 -21.47 17.07 4.88
C LYS A 122 -20.15 17.30 4.14
N CYS A 123 -20.17 18.08 3.06
CA CYS A 123 -18.93 18.49 2.41
C CYS A 123 -18.24 19.60 3.20
N VAL A 124 -16.96 19.43 3.52
CA VAL A 124 -16.18 20.39 4.32
C VAL A 124 -15.26 21.27 3.49
N THR A 125 -15.00 20.90 2.24
CA THR A 125 -14.17 21.69 1.29
C THR A 125 -14.98 22.35 0.17
N CYS A 126 -16.24 21.96 -0.03
CA CYS A 126 -17.07 22.50 -1.12
C CYS A 126 -17.31 24.00 -0.93
N GLY A 127 -16.99 24.79 -1.97
CA GLY A 127 -17.14 26.25 -1.97
C GLY A 127 -16.09 26.99 -1.13
N VAL A 128 -15.15 26.29 -0.49
CA VAL A 128 -14.06 26.90 0.26
C VAL A 128 -13.06 27.49 -0.72
N ALA A 129 -12.69 28.77 -0.53
CA ALA A 129 -11.64 29.39 -1.32
C ALA A 129 -10.25 28.96 -0.82
N TYR A 130 -9.36 28.60 -1.72
CA TYR A 130 -7.96 28.27 -1.45
C TYR A 130 -7.05 28.80 -2.57
N GLY A 131 -5.78 29.02 -2.24
CA GLY A 131 -4.75 29.48 -3.18
C GLY A 131 -4.26 28.37 -4.10
N SER A 132 -3.40 28.73 -5.07
CA SER A 132 -2.81 27.79 -6.04
C SER A 132 -1.83 26.80 -5.41
N GLU A 133 -1.51 26.97 -4.13
CA GLU A 133 -0.63 26.08 -3.37
C GLU A 133 -1.36 24.87 -2.80
N ILE A 134 -2.70 24.88 -2.82
CA ILE A 134 -3.52 23.74 -2.42
C ILE A 134 -3.82 22.85 -3.61
N GLU A 135 -3.38 21.60 -3.51
CA GLU A 135 -3.52 20.59 -4.56
C GLU A 135 -4.74 19.72 -4.29
N THR A 136 -5.87 20.08 -4.90
CA THR A 136 -7.15 19.35 -4.73
C THR A 136 -7.10 17.90 -5.21
N SER A 137 -6.16 17.57 -6.11
CA SER A 137 -5.86 16.19 -6.49
C SER A 137 -5.57 15.30 -5.28
N GLN A 138 -5.07 15.89 -4.19
CA GLN A 138 -4.71 15.21 -2.95
C GLN A 138 -5.86 15.12 -1.92
N PHE A 139 -7.07 15.58 -2.25
CA PHE A 139 -8.22 15.48 -1.35
C PHE A 139 -8.81 14.06 -1.30
N VAL A 140 -8.62 13.28 -2.36
CA VAL A 140 -9.11 11.89 -2.45
C VAL A 140 -8.14 10.88 -1.82
N TYR A 141 -6.85 11.21 -1.79
CA TYR A 141 -5.76 10.46 -1.20
C TYR A 141 -4.54 11.41 -1.08
N PRO A 142 -3.81 11.45 0.04
CA PRO A 142 -3.91 10.59 1.25
C PRO A 142 -5.15 10.86 2.12
N PRO A 143 -5.42 10.03 3.17
CA PRO A 143 -6.57 10.20 4.03
C PRO A 143 -6.61 11.58 4.71
N ALA A 144 -7.80 12.19 4.77
CA ALA A 144 -8.02 13.33 5.63
C ALA A 144 -7.96 12.93 7.11
N ASN A 145 -7.35 13.73 7.97
CA ASN A 145 -7.11 13.34 9.37
C ASN A 145 -7.51 14.45 10.35
N GLU A 146 -8.40 14.16 11.29
CA GLU A 146 -8.80 15.13 12.33
C GLU A 146 -7.68 15.34 13.36
N LEU A 147 -7.29 16.59 13.57
CA LEU A 147 -6.32 16.95 14.60
C LEU A 147 -6.97 16.78 16.00
N PRO A 148 -6.18 16.56 17.07
CA PRO A 148 -6.73 16.30 18.42
C PRO A 148 -7.64 17.39 18.98
N ASP A 149 -7.52 18.64 18.51
CA ASP A 149 -8.39 19.74 18.92
C ASP A 149 -9.80 19.69 18.31
N ARG A 150 -10.04 18.80 17.32
CA ARG A 150 -11.31 18.60 16.60
C ARG A 150 -11.79 19.81 15.78
N LYS A 151 -10.98 20.85 15.72
CA LYS A 151 -11.24 22.12 15.03
C LYS A 151 -10.48 22.22 13.72
N ARG A 152 -9.46 21.37 13.57
CA ARG A 152 -8.63 21.30 12.37
C ARG A 152 -8.62 19.90 11.77
N VAL A 153 -8.47 19.84 10.46
CA VAL A 153 -8.38 18.59 9.70
C VAL A 153 -7.28 18.73 8.66
N LEU A 154 -6.35 17.79 8.62
CA LEU A 154 -5.41 17.64 7.51
C LEU A 154 -6.21 17.21 6.27
N VAL A 155 -6.18 18.01 5.20
CA VAL A 155 -6.85 17.73 3.92
C VAL A 155 -5.89 18.03 2.78
N GLY A 156 -5.59 17.02 1.95
CA GLY A 156 -4.53 17.16 0.95
C GLY A 156 -3.22 17.67 1.56
N ASN A 157 -2.55 18.57 0.85
CA ASN A 157 -1.30 19.21 1.29
C ASN A 157 -1.51 20.43 2.23
N GLY A 158 -2.64 20.50 2.94
CA GLY A 158 -3.00 21.63 3.80
C GLY A 158 -3.81 21.24 5.04
N ILE A 159 -3.98 22.21 5.96
CA ILE A 159 -4.80 22.05 7.16
C ILE A 159 -6.01 22.96 7.06
N LEU A 160 -7.19 22.33 7.03
CA LEU A 160 -8.48 22.98 7.12
C LEU A 160 -8.74 23.41 8.57
N SER A 161 -9.22 24.63 8.73
CA SER A 161 -9.69 25.20 9.99
C SER A 161 -10.98 25.96 9.76
N CYS A 162 -11.81 26.03 10.80
CA CYS A 162 -13.09 26.72 10.74
C CYS A 162 -13.25 27.67 11.93
N GLY A 163 -13.62 28.92 11.66
CA GLY A 163 -13.80 29.91 12.71
C GLY A 163 -14.17 31.29 12.17
N ALA A 164 -14.82 32.08 13.03
CA ALA A 164 -15.17 33.46 12.72
C ALA A 164 -14.99 34.33 13.97
N ASN A 165 -14.61 35.60 13.78
CA ASN A 165 -14.49 36.59 14.86
C ASN A 165 -13.64 36.10 16.05
N GLY A 166 -12.51 35.43 15.77
CA GLY A 166 -11.61 34.88 16.79
C GLY A 166 -12.11 33.63 17.52
N THR A 167 -13.28 33.09 17.14
CA THR A 167 -13.81 31.83 17.69
C THR A 167 -13.61 30.70 16.68
N GLU A 168 -12.96 29.63 17.11
CA GLU A 168 -12.81 28.40 16.33
C GLU A 168 -13.94 27.41 16.63
N TYR A 169 -14.42 26.73 15.61
CA TYR A 169 -15.47 25.72 15.69
C TYR A 169 -14.92 24.34 15.35
N ALA A 170 -15.58 23.29 15.86
CA ALA A 170 -15.32 21.95 15.35
C ALA A 170 -15.70 21.90 13.86
N VAL A 171 -14.94 21.19 13.02
CA VAL A 171 -15.21 21.16 11.56
C VAL A 171 -16.60 20.61 11.21
N THR A 172 -17.14 19.76 12.08
CA THR A 172 -18.50 19.20 11.97
C THR A 172 -19.61 20.13 12.44
N ASP A 173 -19.28 21.28 13.02
CA ASP A 173 -20.27 22.26 13.50
C ASP A 173 -21.08 22.85 12.33
N PRO A 174 -22.39 23.04 12.47
CA PRO A 174 -23.22 23.68 11.43
C PRO A 174 -22.77 25.10 11.07
N ARG A 175 -22.12 25.80 12.01
CA ARG A 175 -21.55 27.14 11.76
C ARG A 175 -20.33 27.09 10.84
N CYS A 176 -19.72 25.93 10.61
CA CYS A 176 -18.69 25.77 9.60
C CYS A 176 -19.32 25.77 8.22
N THR A 177 -19.19 26.92 7.57
CA THR A 177 -19.63 27.25 6.22
C THR A 177 -18.40 27.56 5.36
N PRO A 178 -18.53 27.61 4.04
CA PRO A 178 -17.40 27.98 3.19
C PRO A 178 -16.82 29.37 3.52
N ALA A 179 -17.66 30.32 3.94
CA ALA A 179 -17.28 31.70 4.24
C ALA A 179 -16.37 31.86 5.48
N ASN A 180 -16.33 30.85 6.36
CA ASN A 180 -15.53 30.89 7.59
C ASN A 180 -14.64 29.64 7.73
N THR A 181 -14.37 28.97 6.61
CA THR A 181 -13.44 27.84 6.52
C THR A 181 -12.23 28.27 5.69
N LYS A 182 -11.03 27.90 6.15
CA LYS A 182 -9.77 28.17 5.46
C LYS A 182 -8.93 26.91 5.41
N ILE A 183 -8.35 26.62 4.24
CA ILE A 183 -7.30 25.62 4.08
C ILE A 183 -5.96 26.37 4.03
N THR A 184 -5.07 26.05 4.97
CA THR A 184 -3.74 26.66 5.05
C THR A 184 -2.69 25.64 4.59
N PRO A 185 -1.86 25.97 3.59
CA PRO A 185 -0.92 25.02 3.00
C PRO A 185 0.20 24.62 3.96
N ILE A 186 0.72 23.40 3.78
CA ILE A 186 1.91 22.88 4.45
C ILE A 186 3.10 22.98 3.50
N TYR A 187 4.20 23.51 4.02
CA TYR A 187 5.45 23.71 3.29
C TYR A 187 6.57 22.85 3.84
N TRP A 188 7.46 22.46 2.94
CA TRP A 188 8.75 21.88 3.25
C TRP A 188 9.79 22.45 2.30
N ASN A 189 10.93 22.88 2.84
CA ASN A 189 12.02 23.46 2.05
C ASN A 189 11.53 24.62 1.14
N ASP A 190 10.75 25.53 1.74
CA ASP A 190 10.13 26.70 1.11
C ASP A 190 9.20 26.44 -0.09
N LYS A 191 8.81 25.18 -0.34
CA LYS A 191 7.79 24.81 -1.33
C LYS A 191 6.60 24.10 -0.67
N PRO A 192 5.40 24.13 -1.28
CA PRO A 192 4.30 23.29 -0.83
C PRO A 192 4.75 21.82 -0.77
N LEU A 193 4.25 21.08 0.23
CA LEU A 193 4.62 19.69 0.47
C LEU A 193 4.47 18.79 -0.78
N PHE A 194 3.45 19.06 -1.59
CA PHE A 194 3.21 18.41 -2.86
C PHE A 194 2.88 19.46 -3.92
N LYS A 195 3.42 19.24 -5.12
CA LYS A 195 3.04 19.93 -6.35
C LYS A 195 3.29 19.04 -7.55
N ALA A 196 2.28 18.89 -8.42
CA ALA A 196 2.31 17.91 -9.51
C ALA A 196 3.43 18.13 -10.55
N ASP A 197 3.94 19.36 -10.69
CA ASP A 197 5.04 19.71 -11.61
C ASP A 197 6.43 19.69 -10.95
N SER A 198 6.49 19.37 -9.65
CA SER A 198 7.76 19.35 -8.93
C SER A 198 8.46 18.01 -9.08
N SER A 199 9.70 18.03 -9.57
CA SER A 199 10.62 16.90 -9.49
C SER A 199 11.48 17.02 -8.23
N GLY A 200 11.92 15.88 -7.69
CA GLY A 200 12.80 15.82 -6.53
C GLY A 200 12.06 15.88 -5.19
N ILE A 201 12.70 16.47 -4.19
CA ILE A 201 12.36 16.23 -2.79
C ILE A 201 11.03 16.82 -2.33
N ASN A 202 10.50 17.83 -3.02
CA ASN A 202 9.23 18.49 -2.66
C ASN A 202 8.00 17.89 -3.37
N ASN A 203 8.12 16.62 -3.80
CA ASN A 203 7.02 15.80 -4.28
C ASN A 203 6.61 14.81 -3.17
N GLY A 204 6.35 15.35 -1.97
CA GLY A 204 5.92 14.55 -0.83
C GLY A 204 4.60 13.89 -1.14
N ARG A 205 4.47 12.60 -0.87
CA ARG A 205 3.26 11.81 -1.11
C ARG A 205 2.90 11.03 0.14
N GLU A 206 1.67 10.53 0.17
CA GLU A 206 1.26 9.50 1.14
C GLU A 206 1.52 9.88 2.60
N TRP A 207 1.28 11.15 2.95
CA TRP A 207 1.50 11.58 4.31
C TRP A 207 0.49 11.01 5.31
N ARG A 208 0.93 10.82 6.56
CA ARG A 208 0.09 10.42 7.69
C ARG A 208 0.35 11.33 8.88
N LEU A 209 -0.73 11.74 9.56
CA LEU A 209 -0.68 12.55 10.76
C LEU A 209 -0.43 11.66 11.98
N SER A 210 0.48 12.08 12.84
CA SER A 210 0.69 11.46 14.16
C SER A 210 -0.54 11.60 15.07
N ASN A 211 -0.67 10.70 16.05
CA ASN A 211 -1.84 10.69 16.91
C ASN A 211 -1.95 11.91 17.84
N ASP A 212 -0.83 12.58 18.15
CA ASP A 212 -0.78 13.86 18.88
C ASP A 212 -1.03 15.08 17.97
N GLY A 213 -1.11 14.88 16.65
CA GLY A 213 -1.36 15.93 15.66
C GLY A 213 -0.20 16.91 15.47
N VAL A 214 1.00 16.58 15.94
CA VAL A 214 2.17 17.47 15.91
C VAL A 214 3.13 17.12 14.78
N HIS A 215 3.23 15.84 14.41
CA HIS A 215 4.14 15.37 13.37
C HIS A 215 3.43 14.80 12.15
N LEU A 216 4.10 14.90 11.02
CA LEU A 216 3.74 14.30 9.75
C LEU A 216 4.85 13.31 9.34
N VAL A 217 4.47 12.14 8.86
CA VAL A 217 5.36 11.25 8.10
C VAL A 217 4.90 11.26 6.64
N TRP A 218 5.80 11.18 5.67
CA TRP A 218 5.49 11.17 4.23
C TRP A 218 6.61 10.52 3.43
N ASP A 219 6.32 10.22 2.17
CA ASP A 219 7.25 9.58 1.24
C ASP A 219 7.73 10.54 0.17
N VAL A 220 8.94 10.28 -0.33
CA VAL A 220 9.44 10.85 -1.59
C VAL A 220 9.93 9.70 -2.46
N LEU A 221 9.34 9.56 -3.65
CA LEU A 221 9.73 8.56 -4.64
C LEU A 221 10.75 9.13 -5.62
N ASP A 222 11.89 8.47 -5.75
CA ASP A 222 12.85 8.67 -6.84
C ASP A 222 12.66 7.58 -7.89
N TYR A 223 11.99 7.93 -8.98
CA TYR A 223 11.72 7.03 -10.11
C TYR A 223 12.97 6.58 -10.87
N ARG A 224 14.10 7.31 -10.76
CA ARG A 224 15.37 6.89 -11.38
C ARG A 224 16.02 5.84 -10.51
N ALA A 225 16.17 6.13 -9.22
CA ALA A 225 16.75 5.15 -8.30
C ALA A 225 15.82 3.95 -7.99
N LEU A 226 14.52 4.04 -8.35
CA LEU A 226 13.46 3.12 -7.92
C LEU A 226 13.45 2.95 -6.39
N THR A 227 13.66 4.07 -5.69
CA THR A 227 13.70 4.12 -4.23
C THR A 227 12.64 5.05 -3.71
N GLU A 228 11.96 4.61 -2.66
CA GLU A 228 11.07 5.42 -1.86
C GLU A 228 11.75 5.71 -0.51
N THR A 229 11.80 6.99 -0.13
CA THR A 229 12.40 7.42 1.14
C THR A 229 11.33 8.07 2.00
N GLY A 230 11.10 7.49 3.17
CA GLY A 230 10.26 8.09 4.20
C GLY A 230 10.94 9.26 4.90
N TYR A 231 10.17 10.29 5.23
CA TYR A 231 10.56 11.46 6.01
C TYR A 231 9.58 11.68 7.15
N VAL A 232 10.04 12.28 8.24
CA VAL A 232 9.18 12.72 9.34
C VAL A 232 9.59 14.11 9.79
N GLY A 233 8.62 14.94 10.18
CA GLY A 233 8.86 16.31 10.61
C GLY A 233 7.72 16.83 11.47
N ARG A 234 8.02 17.88 12.24
CA ARG A 234 7.03 18.58 13.06
C ARG A 234 6.29 19.62 12.23
N ILE A 235 4.98 19.66 12.36
CA ILE A 235 4.12 20.71 11.81
C ILE A 235 4.21 21.93 12.74
N SER A 236 4.66 23.07 12.20
CA SER A 236 4.72 24.34 12.92
C SER A 236 4.00 25.42 12.13
N TYR A 237 3.17 26.24 12.79
CA TYR A 237 2.53 27.37 12.12
C TYR A 237 3.45 28.59 12.12
N ASP A 238 3.81 29.07 10.93
CA ASP A 238 4.52 30.32 10.74
C ASP A 238 3.51 31.45 10.56
N LYS A 239 3.42 32.33 11.57
CA LYS A 239 2.51 33.48 11.56
C LYS A 239 2.90 34.55 10.54
N GLU A 240 4.20 34.73 10.28
CA GLU A 240 4.70 35.76 9.37
C GLU A 240 4.42 35.37 7.93
N LYS A 241 4.64 34.09 7.59
CA LYS A 241 4.35 33.54 6.26
C LYS A 241 2.89 33.11 6.08
N GLY A 242 2.13 33.01 7.17
CA GLY A 242 0.72 32.62 7.16
C GLY A 242 0.48 31.17 6.70
N ARG A 243 1.47 30.28 6.87
CA ARG A 243 1.47 28.89 6.38
C ARG A 243 2.01 27.92 7.43
N TYR A 244 1.78 26.62 7.26
CA TYR A 244 2.45 25.59 8.07
C TYR A 244 3.79 25.21 7.45
N GLU A 245 4.78 24.94 8.28
CA GLU A 245 6.12 24.50 7.91
C GLU A 245 6.41 23.14 8.55
N LEU A 246 7.06 22.25 7.80
CA LEU A 246 7.66 21.03 8.34
C LEU A 246 9.08 21.35 8.82
N VAL A 247 9.27 21.29 10.14
CA VAL A 247 10.54 21.63 10.80
C VAL A 247 11.13 20.41 11.51
N GLY A 248 12.45 20.44 11.73
CA GLY A 248 13.15 19.31 12.36
C GLY A 248 13.00 18.01 11.57
N VAL A 249 13.05 18.11 10.24
CA VAL A 249 12.80 16.98 9.35
C VAL A 249 13.96 16.00 9.43
N SER A 250 13.66 14.70 9.49
CA SER A 250 14.61 13.62 9.33
C SER A 250 14.19 12.69 8.21
N ALA A 251 15.15 12.24 7.42
CA ALA A 251 14.95 11.08 6.57
C ALA A 251 15.01 9.81 7.42
N LEU A 252 14.07 8.91 7.20
CA LEU A 252 13.93 7.63 7.90
C LEU A 252 14.88 6.57 7.31
N ALA A 253 16.14 6.97 7.13
CA ALA A 253 17.24 6.17 6.63
C ALA A 253 18.54 6.56 7.36
N ASN A 254 19.42 5.60 7.61
CA ASN A 254 20.70 5.84 8.27
C ASN A 254 21.80 4.93 7.68
N PRO A 255 22.89 5.50 7.11
CA PRO A 255 23.94 4.73 6.43
C PRO A 255 24.87 3.97 7.41
N SER A 256 24.70 4.14 8.73
CA SER A 256 25.43 3.36 9.72
C SER A 256 25.06 1.87 9.61
N ALA A 257 26.06 1.00 9.72
CA ALA A 257 25.87 -0.45 9.71
C ALA A 257 24.87 -0.93 10.78
N ALA A 258 24.66 -0.17 11.86
CA ALA A 258 23.68 -0.47 12.89
C ALA A 258 22.21 -0.47 12.39
N TYR A 259 21.93 0.17 11.26
CA TYR A 259 20.58 0.32 10.69
C TYR A 259 20.47 -0.18 9.24
N GLN A 260 21.48 -0.91 8.76
CA GLN A 260 21.41 -1.56 7.46
C GLN A 260 20.80 -2.96 7.62
N PRO A 261 19.88 -3.41 6.74
CA PRO A 261 19.20 -4.69 6.91
C PRO A 261 20.13 -5.91 6.83
N LEU A 262 21.27 -5.76 6.18
CA LEU A 262 22.33 -6.77 6.14
C LEU A 262 23.65 -6.16 6.60
N VAL A 263 24.32 -6.85 7.52
CA VAL A 263 25.59 -6.45 8.11
C VAL A 263 26.66 -7.48 7.78
N VAL A 264 27.76 -7.02 7.21
CA VAL A 264 28.96 -7.83 6.98
C VAL A 264 29.80 -7.83 8.26
N GLU A 265 29.98 -9.01 8.83
CA GLU A 265 30.80 -9.27 10.01
C GLU A 265 32.16 -9.85 9.61
N LYS A 266 33.03 -10.10 10.60
CA LYS A 266 34.36 -10.67 10.36
C LYS A 266 34.26 -12.05 9.71
N GLY A 267 35.19 -12.34 8.81
CA GLY A 267 35.26 -13.65 8.14
C GLY A 267 34.16 -13.88 7.11
N ASN A 268 33.67 -12.82 6.45
CA ASN A 268 32.57 -12.86 5.48
C ASN A 268 31.30 -13.51 6.03
N GLN A 269 31.00 -13.31 7.31
CA GLN A 269 29.70 -13.67 7.86
C GLN A 269 28.71 -12.55 7.55
N LEU A 270 27.51 -12.91 7.09
CA LEU A 270 26.42 -11.98 6.85
C LEU A 270 25.36 -12.21 7.91
N ARG A 271 24.87 -11.13 8.52
CA ARG A 271 23.79 -11.17 9.49
C ARG A 271 22.65 -10.25 9.07
N PHE A 272 21.43 -10.75 9.20
CA PHE A 272 20.23 -9.94 9.08
C PHE A 272 20.05 -9.05 10.32
N ASN A 273 19.75 -7.79 10.09
CA ASN A 273 19.57 -6.78 11.11
C ASN A 273 18.21 -6.11 10.89
N GLN A 274 17.34 -6.21 11.89
CA GLN A 274 15.99 -5.68 11.81
C GLN A 274 15.91 -4.18 12.14
N ALA A 275 17.00 -3.52 12.51
CA ALA A 275 16.94 -2.11 12.85
C ALA A 275 16.73 -1.23 11.60
N GLY A 276 15.81 -0.27 11.70
CA GLY A 276 15.53 0.72 10.66
C GLY A 276 14.62 0.24 9.53
N MET A 277 13.84 -0.82 9.76
CA MET A 277 12.95 -1.42 8.75
C MET A 277 11.67 -0.60 8.59
N ILE A 278 11.71 0.39 7.70
CA ILE A 278 10.55 1.22 7.37
C ILE A 278 10.13 1.01 5.92
N GLY A 279 11.06 1.06 4.97
CA GLY A 279 10.73 1.09 3.55
C GLY A 279 9.85 2.30 3.25
N GLU A 280 8.60 2.05 2.90
CA GLU A 280 7.57 3.07 2.71
C GLU A 280 6.72 3.22 4.00
N PRO A 281 6.77 4.34 4.74
CA PRO A 281 5.90 4.62 5.87
C PRO A 281 4.40 4.67 5.52
N ARG A 282 3.62 3.90 6.28
CA ARG A 282 2.15 3.83 6.21
C ARG A 282 1.42 4.40 7.41
N GLY A 283 2.14 5.01 8.36
CA GLY A 283 1.55 5.73 9.48
C GLY A 283 2.33 5.64 10.78
N PHE A 284 1.64 5.82 11.89
CA PHE A 284 2.21 5.72 13.24
C PHE A 284 1.59 4.54 13.99
N THR A 285 2.36 3.98 14.93
CA THR A 285 1.79 3.12 15.97
C THR A 285 0.75 3.88 16.79
N ALA A 286 -0.19 3.17 17.43
CA ALA A 286 -1.28 3.81 18.17
C ALA A 286 -0.83 4.78 19.27
N ASP A 287 0.34 4.54 19.87
CA ASP A 287 0.96 5.42 20.86
C ASP A 287 1.83 6.55 20.27
N GLY A 288 1.99 6.61 18.95
CA GLY A 288 2.81 7.59 18.24
C GLY A 288 4.33 7.35 18.30
N ARG A 289 4.80 6.35 19.05
CA ARG A 289 6.24 6.15 19.27
C ARG A 289 6.98 5.57 18.09
N GLY A 290 6.29 4.78 17.27
CA GLY A 290 6.86 4.13 16.11
C GLY A 290 6.17 4.52 14.82
N ILE A 291 6.87 4.26 13.71
CA ILE A 291 6.36 4.35 12.36
C ILE A 291 5.93 2.96 11.91
N LEU A 292 4.74 2.89 11.32
CA LEU A 292 4.31 1.73 10.53
C LEU A 292 4.88 1.90 9.13
N GLY A 293 5.46 0.85 8.55
CA GLY A 293 5.94 0.86 7.17
C GLY A 293 5.93 -0.53 6.54
N ILE A 294 6.29 -0.62 5.27
CA ILE A 294 6.35 -1.88 4.53
C ILE A 294 7.75 -2.23 4.07
N GLN A 295 8.19 -3.46 4.32
CA GLN A 295 9.49 -3.96 3.91
C GLN A 295 9.52 -5.50 3.89
N SER A 296 10.46 -6.08 3.14
CA SER A 296 10.61 -7.54 3.10
C SER A 296 11.07 -8.14 4.43
N ALA A 297 10.25 -9.03 4.98
CA ALA A 297 10.61 -9.90 6.10
C ALA A 297 11.05 -11.30 5.61
N ASN A 298 10.38 -11.82 4.59
CA ASN A 298 10.71 -13.06 3.89
C ASN A 298 11.03 -12.78 2.42
N SER A 299 11.67 -13.73 1.74
CA SER A 299 11.95 -13.64 0.29
C SER A 299 10.68 -13.33 -0.49
N ASP A 300 10.75 -12.31 -1.35
CA ASP A 300 9.68 -11.85 -2.24
C ASP A 300 8.34 -11.46 -1.57
N SER A 301 8.28 -11.34 -0.24
CA SER A 301 7.14 -10.79 0.50
C SER A 301 7.37 -9.33 0.88
N MET A 302 6.31 -8.52 0.92
CA MET A 302 6.30 -7.18 1.51
C MET A 302 5.38 -7.19 2.73
N ASP A 303 5.97 -7.06 3.91
CA ASP A 303 5.28 -7.18 5.20
C ASP A 303 5.25 -5.84 5.93
N ALA A 304 4.28 -5.69 6.84
CA ALA A 304 4.18 -4.54 7.72
C ALA A 304 5.24 -4.61 8.83
N TRP A 305 5.83 -3.47 9.16
CA TRP A 305 6.79 -3.31 10.24
C TRP A 305 6.38 -2.17 11.16
N ALA A 306 6.68 -2.32 12.45
CA ALA A 306 6.71 -1.20 13.39
C ALA A 306 8.17 -0.87 13.71
N THR A 307 8.57 0.39 13.54
CA THR A 307 9.92 0.88 13.87
C THR A 307 9.85 2.02 14.88
N ASP A 308 10.45 1.85 16.06
CA ASP A 308 10.52 2.91 17.07
C ASP A 308 11.30 4.11 16.54
N LEU A 309 10.70 5.29 16.62
CA LEU A 309 11.20 6.48 15.93
C LEU A 309 12.50 7.01 16.55
N ALA A 310 12.71 6.82 17.84
CA ALA A 310 13.89 7.31 18.54
C ALA A 310 15.09 6.37 18.40
N THR A 311 14.85 5.05 18.41
CA THR A 311 15.90 4.02 18.51
C THR A 311 16.13 3.24 17.23
N GLY A 312 15.17 3.23 16.30
CA GLY A 312 15.25 2.43 15.08
C GLY A 312 15.06 0.94 15.31
N ALA A 313 14.68 0.51 16.52
CA ALA A 313 14.31 -0.88 16.75
C ALA A 313 13.04 -1.21 15.96
N SER A 314 13.10 -2.24 15.10
CA SER A 314 11.95 -2.65 14.30
C SER A 314 11.54 -4.09 14.56
N GLN A 315 10.27 -4.35 14.35
CA GLN A 315 9.68 -5.69 14.41
C GLN A 315 8.65 -5.87 13.29
N PRO A 316 8.59 -7.05 12.66
CA PRO A 316 7.54 -7.35 11.71
C PRO A 316 6.19 -7.47 12.44
N ILE A 317 5.14 -6.94 11.84
CA ILE A 317 3.76 -7.00 12.33
C ILE A 317 2.98 -8.06 11.56
N THR A 318 3.08 -8.07 10.24
CA THR A 318 2.55 -9.18 9.43
C THR A 318 3.65 -10.21 9.17
N ARG A 319 3.24 -11.42 8.86
CA ARG A 319 4.14 -12.51 8.46
C ARG A 319 3.60 -13.15 7.20
N ASN A 320 4.31 -12.96 6.10
CA ASN A 320 3.92 -13.48 4.79
C ASN A 320 2.55 -12.92 4.33
N ALA A 321 2.42 -11.60 4.35
CA ALA A 321 1.28 -10.91 3.74
C ALA A 321 1.26 -11.03 2.20
N HIS A 322 2.33 -11.60 1.62
CA HIS A 322 2.72 -11.59 0.21
C HIS A 322 3.02 -10.15 -0.25
N TYR A 323 2.04 -9.28 -0.14
CA TYR A 323 2.21 -7.83 -0.16
C TYR A 323 1.14 -7.19 0.72
N THR A 324 1.54 -6.31 1.64
CA THR A 324 0.61 -5.49 2.40
C THR A 324 0.79 -4.01 2.10
N ASP A 325 -0.33 -3.31 1.89
CA ASP A 325 -0.43 -1.87 1.63
C ASP A 325 -1.89 -1.52 1.25
N PRO A 326 -2.53 -0.54 1.88
CA PRO A 326 -2.14 0.21 3.09
C PRO A 326 -2.57 -0.46 4.40
N MET A 327 -2.35 0.21 5.54
CA MET A 327 -2.68 -0.31 6.88
C MET A 327 -3.03 0.82 7.86
N ALA A 328 -3.74 0.48 8.94
CA ALA A 328 -4.02 1.41 10.04
C ALA A 328 -4.07 0.69 11.40
N ALA A 329 -3.35 1.24 12.39
CA ALA A 329 -3.44 0.77 13.76
C ALA A 329 -4.77 1.20 14.40
N SER A 330 -5.41 0.27 15.11
CA SER A 330 -6.56 0.59 15.96
C SER A 330 -6.19 1.64 17.03
N PRO A 331 -7.08 2.58 17.36
CA PRO A 331 -6.79 3.62 18.35
C PRO A 331 -6.37 3.08 19.71
N ASN A 332 -6.87 1.91 20.12
CA ASN A 332 -6.49 1.25 21.38
C ASN A 332 -5.20 0.42 21.30
N GLY A 333 -4.54 0.36 20.12
CA GLY A 333 -3.27 -0.32 19.90
C GLY A 333 -3.33 -1.85 19.94
N LYS A 334 -4.53 -2.46 19.92
CA LYS A 334 -4.66 -3.92 20.04
C LYS A 334 -4.61 -4.66 18.72
N TRP A 335 -4.96 -3.97 17.63
CA TRP A 335 -5.08 -4.54 16.30
C TRP A 335 -4.45 -3.62 15.25
N LEU A 336 -3.94 -4.24 14.19
CA LEU A 336 -3.67 -3.60 12.92
C LEU A 336 -4.76 -4.03 11.94
N LEU A 337 -5.36 -3.10 11.21
CA LEU A 337 -5.98 -3.48 9.94
C LEU A 337 -4.93 -3.35 8.85
N ALA A 338 -4.66 -4.44 8.14
CA ALA A 338 -3.73 -4.48 7.03
C ALA A 338 -4.48 -4.91 5.77
N GLU A 339 -4.30 -4.19 4.67
CA GLU A 339 -4.70 -4.68 3.36
C GLU A 339 -3.62 -5.62 2.86
N GLU A 340 -3.96 -6.90 2.67
CA GLU A 340 -3.00 -7.93 2.26
C GLU A 340 -3.46 -8.60 0.96
N VAL A 341 -2.50 -8.98 0.13
CA VAL A 341 -2.72 -9.80 -1.07
C VAL A 341 -2.83 -11.30 -0.72
N LYS A 342 -2.44 -11.66 0.50
CA LYS A 342 -2.59 -13.00 1.06
C LYS A 342 -3.99 -13.57 0.82
N GLY A 343 -4.04 -14.82 0.36
CA GLY A 343 -5.28 -15.55 0.09
C GLY A 343 -5.91 -15.27 -1.29
N SER A 344 -5.38 -14.32 -2.07
CA SER A 344 -5.87 -14.04 -3.42
C SER A 344 -5.35 -15.01 -4.49
N GLY A 345 -4.26 -15.73 -4.20
CA GLY A 345 -3.53 -16.54 -5.20
C GLY A 345 -2.58 -15.72 -6.09
N ARG A 346 -2.55 -14.39 -5.97
CA ARG A 346 -1.83 -13.50 -6.91
C ARG A 346 -0.32 -13.57 -6.79
N LEU A 347 0.19 -13.68 -5.56
CA LEU A 347 1.63 -13.64 -5.25
C LEU A 347 2.15 -14.94 -4.63
N ASP A 348 1.29 -15.93 -4.46
CA ASP A 348 1.61 -17.22 -3.82
C ASP A 348 2.70 -17.98 -4.60
N PHE A 349 2.74 -17.83 -5.92
CA PHE A 349 3.76 -18.48 -6.76
C PHE A 349 5.17 -17.99 -6.43
N ILE A 350 5.35 -16.73 -6.05
CA ILE A 350 6.67 -16.12 -5.82
C ILE A 350 7.02 -15.98 -4.33
N SER A 351 6.06 -15.65 -3.48
CA SER A 351 6.26 -15.35 -2.05
C SER A 351 5.73 -16.43 -1.10
N GLY A 352 4.94 -17.38 -1.61
CA GLY A 352 4.16 -18.29 -0.76
C GLY A 352 5.00 -19.26 0.10
N MET A 353 6.25 -19.55 -0.28
CA MET A 353 7.10 -20.50 0.45
C MET A 353 7.60 -19.89 1.78
N PRO A 354 7.23 -20.43 2.95
CA PRO A 354 7.63 -19.89 4.23
C PRO A 354 9.10 -20.19 4.55
N GLY A 355 9.69 -19.39 5.45
CA GLY A 355 11.01 -19.67 6.04
C GLY A 355 12.21 -19.24 5.19
N ILE A 356 12.00 -18.69 3.99
CA ILE A 356 13.07 -18.15 3.16
C ILE A 356 13.40 -16.72 3.63
N PRO A 357 14.64 -16.42 4.05
CA PRO A 357 15.03 -15.08 4.45
C PRO A 357 15.03 -14.13 3.25
N ALA A 358 14.78 -12.83 3.47
CA ALA A 358 14.70 -11.80 2.43
C ALA A 358 16.06 -11.42 1.79
N LEU A 359 16.93 -12.38 1.50
CA LEU A 359 18.27 -12.15 0.94
C LEU A 359 18.20 -11.62 -0.50
N THR A 360 17.35 -12.21 -1.33
CA THR A 360 17.15 -11.80 -2.74
C THR A 360 16.44 -10.45 -2.89
N ALA A 361 15.74 -9.97 -1.85
CA ALA A 361 15.15 -8.63 -1.83
C ALA A 361 16.20 -7.54 -2.08
N HIS A 362 17.46 -7.78 -1.67
CA HIS A 362 18.59 -6.88 -1.93
C HIS A 362 19.04 -6.83 -3.40
N GLY A 363 18.52 -7.72 -4.26
CA GLY A 363 18.64 -7.62 -5.71
C GLY A 363 17.68 -6.59 -6.34
N GLY A 364 16.75 -6.04 -5.54
CA GLY A 364 15.75 -5.06 -5.98
C GLY A 364 14.46 -5.70 -6.47
N THR A 365 13.97 -6.74 -5.78
CA THR A 365 12.71 -7.42 -6.14
C THR A 365 11.47 -6.61 -5.75
N ALA A 366 11.55 -5.77 -4.72
CA ALA A 366 10.39 -5.06 -4.15
C ALA A 366 9.53 -4.30 -5.18
N PRO A 367 10.08 -3.50 -6.13
CA PRO A 367 9.26 -2.83 -7.15
C PRO A 367 8.49 -3.80 -8.07
N TYR A 368 9.05 -4.98 -8.33
CA TYR A 368 8.37 -6.01 -9.13
C TYR A 368 7.25 -6.69 -8.34
N ILE A 369 7.49 -7.05 -7.08
CA ILE A 369 6.45 -7.60 -6.20
C ILE A 369 5.31 -6.60 -6.07
N ALA A 370 5.64 -5.31 -5.89
CA ALA A 370 4.67 -4.23 -5.90
C ALA A 370 3.88 -4.21 -7.22
N GLY A 371 4.52 -4.27 -8.38
CA GLY A 371 3.82 -4.27 -9.67
C GLY A 371 2.89 -5.47 -9.89
N ILE A 372 3.31 -6.68 -9.46
CA ILE A 372 2.50 -7.90 -9.61
C ILE A 372 1.22 -7.84 -8.77
N ARG A 373 1.18 -7.10 -7.66
CA ARG A 373 0.02 -7.08 -6.75
C ARG A 373 -1.29 -6.63 -7.38
N ASN A 374 -1.22 -5.95 -8.53
CA ASN A 374 -2.34 -5.40 -9.27
C ASN A 374 -2.39 -5.94 -10.72
N GLU A 375 -3.54 -5.79 -11.36
CA GLU A 375 -3.79 -6.00 -12.79
C GLU A 375 -4.56 -4.79 -13.32
N GLY A 376 -3.85 -3.76 -13.81
CA GLY A 376 -4.47 -2.46 -14.12
C GLY A 376 -5.19 -1.86 -12.90
N ASN A 377 -6.51 -1.64 -13.01
CA ASN A 377 -7.36 -1.14 -11.91
C ASN A 377 -7.74 -2.23 -10.88
N ARG A 378 -7.52 -3.51 -11.19
CA ARG A 378 -7.81 -4.60 -10.24
C ARG A 378 -6.71 -4.66 -9.20
N ARG A 379 -7.06 -4.25 -8.00
CA ARG A 379 -6.26 -4.46 -6.78
C ARG A 379 -6.57 -5.83 -6.20
N TYR A 380 -5.61 -6.61 -5.73
CA TYR A 380 -5.88 -7.95 -5.13
C TYR A 380 -5.95 -7.94 -3.60
N PHE A 381 -6.06 -6.76 -3.00
CA PHE A 381 -6.09 -6.60 -1.55
C PHE A 381 -7.40 -7.06 -0.94
N SER A 382 -7.27 -7.72 0.21
CA SER A 382 -8.35 -8.00 1.14
C SER A 382 -8.02 -7.36 2.50
N PRO A 383 -9.02 -6.94 3.30
CA PRO A 383 -8.77 -6.41 4.63
C PRO A 383 -8.56 -7.54 5.64
N TRP A 384 -7.43 -7.53 6.32
CA TRP A 384 -7.06 -8.45 7.39
C TRP A 384 -7.00 -7.72 8.72
N LEU A 385 -7.62 -8.30 9.75
CA LEU A 385 -7.43 -7.86 11.13
C LEU A 385 -6.30 -8.69 11.75
N VAL A 386 -5.20 -8.03 12.09
CA VAL A 386 -3.94 -8.65 12.51
C VAL A 386 -3.66 -8.31 13.97
N ASP A 387 -3.34 -9.32 14.78
CA ASP A 387 -2.76 -9.13 16.11
C ASP A 387 -1.28 -8.75 15.94
N PRO A 388 -0.88 -7.52 16.27
CA PRO A 388 0.48 -7.06 16.04
C PRO A 388 1.54 -7.75 16.92
N LYS A 389 1.13 -8.53 17.93
CA LYS A 389 2.06 -9.28 18.78
C LYS A 389 2.44 -10.63 18.18
N THR A 390 1.49 -11.32 17.56
CA THR A 390 1.73 -12.64 16.97
C THR A 390 1.97 -12.57 15.47
N GLY A 391 1.33 -11.60 14.81
CA GLY A 391 1.22 -11.51 13.35
C GLY A 391 0.15 -12.43 12.77
N ASP A 392 -0.65 -13.07 13.64
CA ASP A 392 -1.83 -13.81 13.21
C ASP A 392 -2.92 -12.84 12.80
N GLY A 393 -3.66 -13.20 11.76
CA GLY A 393 -4.79 -12.40 11.32
C GLY A 393 -5.86 -13.23 10.67
N PHE A 394 -7.00 -12.60 10.45
CA PHE A 394 -8.10 -13.16 9.67
C PHE A 394 -8.66 -12.10 8.72
N GLN A 395 -9.11 -12.56 7.56
CA GLN A 395 -9.74 -11.70 6.56
C GLN A 395 -11.14 -11.29 7.03
N ILE A 396 -11.39 -9.99 7.20
CA ILE A 396 -12.66 -9.50 7.77
C ILE A 396 -13.83 -9.64 6.80
N ASN A 397 -13.57 -9.57 5.49
CA ASN A 397 -14.58 -9.66 4.45
C ASN A 397 -14.66 -11.07 3.81
N ALA A 398 -14.15 -12.10 4.49
CA ALA A 398 -14.20 -13.47 3.99
C ALA A 398 -15.64 -13.88 3.63
N GLY A 399 -15.85 -14.32 2.38
CA GLY A 399 -17.17 -14.71 1.87
C GLY A 399 -18.06 -13.54 1.40
N SER A 400 -17.54 -12.31 1.39
CA SER A 400 -18.22 -11.15 0.78
C SER A 400 -18.21 -11.22 -0.75
N ASP A 401 -18.77 -10.20 -1.40
CA ASP A 401 -18.83 -10.12 -2.87
C ASP A 401 -17.43 -10.16 -3.50
N ARG A 402 -17.16 -11.24 -4.26
CA ARG A 402 -15.85 -11.52 -4.88
C ARG A 402 -15.50 -10.59 -6.03
N ASN A 403 -16.46 -9.79 -6.51
CA ASN A 403 -16.22 -8.81 -7.55
C ASN A 403 -15.69 -7.49 -7.00
N TRP A 404 -15.39 -7.39 -5.70
CA TRP A 404 -14.95 -6.16 -5.07
C TRP A 404 -13.68 -6.41 -4.25
N ASN A 405 -12.70 -5.54 -4.45
CA ASN A 405 -11.43 -5.60 -3.74
C ASN A 405 -11.16 -4.25 -3.07
N MET A 406 -10.32 -4.27 -2.04
CA MET A 406 -9.95 -3.07 -1.32
C MET A 406 -9.25 -2.03 -2.21
N ALA A 407 -9.61 -0.77 -2.01
CA ALA A 407 -9.30 0.33 -2.91
C ALA A 407 -8.25 1.32 -2.39
N ALA A 408 -8.26 1.65 -1.09
CA ALA A 408 -7.39 2.64 -0.45
C ALA A 408 -7.46 2.53 1.08
N ASP A 409 -6.65 3.33 1.79
CA ASP A 409 -6.44 3.18 3.24
C ASP A 409 -7.70 2.99 4.07
N PRO A 410 -7.66 2.11 5.07
CA PRO A 410 -8.71 2.00 6.04
C PRO A 410 -8.63 3.11 7.10
N ALA A 411 -9.78 3.41 7.71
CA ALA A 411 -9.88 4.25 8.90
C ALA A 411 -10.57 3.52 10.04
N TRP A 412 -9.99 3.57 11.23
CA TRP A 412 -10.65 3.08 12.44
C TRP A 412 -11.63 4.11 13.00
N LEU A 413 -12.75 3.64 13.56
CA LEU A 413 -13.52 4.47 14.47
C LEU A 413 -12.73 4.72 15.75
N ALA A 414 -12.89 5.92 16.33
CA ALA A 414 -12.13 6.37 17.50
C ALA A 414 -12.22 5.44 18.73
N ASP A 415 -13.27 4.63 18.84
CA ASP A 415 -13.47 3.69 19.96
C ASP A 415 -12.97 2.26 19.68
N SER A 416 -12.34 2.04 18.51
CA SER A 416 -11.80 0.75 18.05
C SER A 416 -12.84 -0.35 17.84
N THR A 417 -14.13 -0.02 17.68
CA THR A 417 -15.20 -1.03 17.50
C THR A 417 -15.52 -1.35 16.04
N ALA A 418 -15.01 -0.55 15.11
CA ALA A 418 -15.22 -0.77 13.69
C ALA A 418 -14.12 -0.13 12.85
N VAL A 419 -14.02 -0.61 11.62
CA VAL A 419 -13.17 -0.11 10.56
C VAL A 419 -14.04 0.32 9.40
N VAL A 420 -13.72 1.47 8.81
CA VAL A 420 -14.25 1.96 7.56
C VAL A 420 -13.20 1.78 6.48
N TYR A 421 -13.61 1.32 5.31
CA TYR A 421 -12.70 1.01 4.22
C TYR A 421 -13.42 1.16 2.87
N THR A 422 -12.69 1.36 1.79
CA THR A 422 -13.29 1.48 0.45
C THR A 422 -12.98 0.27 -0.41
N GLU A 423 -13.95 -0.10 -1.24
CA GLU A 423 -13.81 -1.18 -2.20
C GLU A 423 -14.06 -0.65 -3.61
N ASN A 424 -13.35 -1.25 -4.56
CA ASN A 424 -13.46 -1.01 -5.98
C ASN A 424 -13.86 -2.29 -6.70
N LEU A 425 -14.63 -2.14 -7.77
CA LEU A 425 -15.00 -3.25 -8.62
C LEU A 425 -13.72 -3.89 -9.21
N ALA A 426 -13.53 -5.17 -8.91
CA ALA A 426 -12.32 -5.94 -9.12
C ALA A 426 -12.19 -6.47 -10.56
N CYS A 427 -11.89 -5.58 -11.51
CA CYS A 427 -11.60 -5.94 -12.89
C CYS A 427 -10.44 -5.12 -13.47
N GLY A 428 -9.72 -5.72 -14.41
CA GLY A 428 -8.62 -5.07 -15.11
C GLY A 428 -9.14 -4.02 -16.08
N ALA A 429 -8.49 -2.86 -16.11
CA ALA A 429 -8.84 -1.81 -17.06
C ALA A 429 -8.25 -2.13 -18.44
N ASN A 430 -9.00 -1.75 -19.47
CA ASN A 430 -8.77 -1.99 -20.89
C ASN A 430 -7.35 -1.55 -21.37
N PRO A 431 -6.68 -2.30 -22.27
CA PRO A 431 -7.11 -3.57 -22.85
C PRO A 431 -6.55 -4.77 -22.11
N THR A 432 -7.17 -5.12 -20.98
CA THR A 432 -7.08 -6.47 -20.41
C THR A 432 -8.31 -7.31 -20.81
N PRO A 433 -8.18 -8.65 -20.91
CA PRO A 433 -9.17 -9.56 -21.50
C PRO A 433 -10.46 -9.79 -20.68
N HIS A 434 -10.61 -9.17 -19.51
CA HIS A 434 -11.76 -9.40 -18.62
C HIS A 434 -12.79 -8.28 -18.72
N ARG A 435 -13.99 -8.60 -19.22
CA ARG A 435 -15.15 -7.70 -19.08
C ARG A 435 -15.49 -7.59 -17.59
N CYS A 436 -15.52 -6.37 -17.06
CA CYS A 436 -16.03 -6.11 -15.72
C CYS A 436 -17.45 -6.66 -15.57
N ALA A 437 -17.75 -7.27 -14.42
CA ALA A 437 -19.13 -7.48 -14.03
C ALA A 437 -19.84 -6.12 -14.02
N ASP A 438 -21.12 -6.08 -14.38
CA ASP A 438 -21.86 -4.83 -14.26
C ASP A 438 -21.99 -4.49 -12.77
N SER A 439 -21.68 -3.24 -12.38
CA SER A 439 -21.75 -2.82 -10.98
C SER A 439 -23.18 -2.92 -10.45
N THR A 440 -23.34 -3.50 -9.27
CA THR A 440 -24.61 -3.59 -8.55
C THR A 440 -24.91 -2.35 -7.72
N GLU A 441 -23.99 -1.39 -7.67
CA GLU A 441 -24.13 -0.18 -6.87
C GLU A 441 -25.13 0.82 -7.51
N PRO A 442 -25.83 1.64 -6.71
CA PRO A 442 -26.68 2.70 -7.22
C PRO A 442 -25.99 3.58 -8.27
N GLY A 443 -26.63 3.72 -9.44
CA GLY A 443 -26.10 4.47 -10.58
C GLY A 443 -24.86 3.85 -11.24
N GLY A 444 -24.53 2.59 -10.94
CA GLY A 444 -23.46 1.85 -11.60
C GLY A 444 -22.04 2.27 -11.24
N ARG A 445 -21.84 2.92 -10.08
CA ARG A 445 -20.51 3.35 -9.62
C ARG A 445 -19.58 2.15 -9.37
N ASN A 446 -18.29 2.33 -9.63
CA ASN A 446 -17.26 1.29 -9.48
C ASN A 446 -16.50 1.35 -8.14
N SER A 447 -16.98 2.17 -7.22
CA SER A 447 -16.40 2.34 -5.88
C SER A 447 -17.52 2.38 -4.82
N ARG A 448 -17.23 1.90 -3.61
CA ARG A 448 -18.17 1.91 -2.46
C ARG A 448 -17.46 2.08 -1.13
N LEU A 449 -18.17 2.64 -0.14
CA LEU A 449 -17.69 2.85 1.21
C LEU A 449 -18.30 1.82 2.16
N MET A 450 -17.45 1.02 2.80
CA MET A 450 -17.85 -0.08 3.66
C MET A 450 -17.48 0.19 5.11
N ILE A 451 -18.25 -0.37 6.04
CA ILE A 451 -17.91 -0.43 7.46
C ILE A 451 -18.02 -1.86 7.97
N ALA A 452 -16.94 -2.37 8.54
CA ALA A 452 -16.90 -3.62 9.28
C ALA A 452 -16.96 -3.32 10.79
N ARG A 453 -18.08 -3.68 11.43
CA ARG A 453 -18.25 -3.59 12.89
C ARG A 453 -17.87 -4.90 13.53
N PHE A 454 -17.26 -4.83 14.72
CA PHE A 454 -16.87 -5.99 15.53
C PHE A 454 -17.75 -6.05 16.78
N PRO A 455 -18.90 -6.76 16.79
CA PRO A 455 -19.85 -6.74 17.90
C PRO A 455 -19.27 -7.29 19.21
N ASP A 456 -18.21 -8.09 19.12
CA ASP A 456 -17.52 -8.66 20.27
C ASP A 456 -16.50 -7.68 20.89
N PHE A 457 -16.21 -6.56 20.21
CA PHE A 457 -15.30 -5.54 20.71
C PHE A 457 -16.08 -4.54 21.58
N LYS A 458 -15.56 -4.29 22.78
CA LYS A 458 -16.07 -3.23 23.64
C LYS A 458 -15.46 -1.89 23.21
N PRO A 459 -16.24 -0.80 23.15
CA PRO A 459 -15.69 0.54 22.96
C PRO A 459 -14.58 0.82 23.97
N THR A 460 -13.44 1.29 23.48
CA THR A 460 -12.28 1.66 24.30
C THR A 460 -11.75 3.01 23.89
N ALA A 461 -11.26 3.79 24.85
CA ALA A 461 -10.58 5.03 24.53
C ALA A 461 -9.30 4.76 23.71
N PRO A 462 -8.90 5.68 22.83
CA PRO A 462 -7.58 5.65 22.20
C PRO A 462 -6.46 5.58 23.23
N VAL A 463 -5.33 4.98 22.84
CA VAL A 463 -4.07 5.10 23.57
C VAL A 463 -3.72 6.57 23.67
N THR A 464 -3.31 7.01 24.86
CA THR A 464 -2.78 8.36 25.02
C THR A 464 -1.45 8.45 24.27
N PRO A 465 -1.34 9.31 23.24
CA PRO A 465 -0.10 9.40 22.48
C PRO A 465 1.05 9.84 23.39
N ALA A 466 2.19 9.16 23.28
CA ALA A 466 3.43 9.72 23.79
C ALA A 466 3.86 10.88 22.86
N PRO A 467 4.52 11.93 23.38
CA PRO A 467 5.10 12.94 22.52
C PRO A 467 6.01 12.29 21.49
N VAL A 468 5.72 12.52 20.21
CA VAL A 468 6.56 12.00 19.13
C VAL A 468 7.92 12.72 19.18
N SER A 469 9.00 11.94 19.11
CA SER A 469 10.36 12.49 19.22
C SER A 469 10.75 13.27 17.97
N ASP A 470 11.23 14.51 18.13
CA ASP A 470 11.90 15.25 17.05
C ASP A 470 13.29 14.68 16.74
N LYS A 471 13.87 13.95 17.68
CA LYS A 471 15.16 13.26 17.50
C LYS A 471 14.88 11.84 17.08
N THR A 472 15.16 11.53 15.83
CA THR A 472 14.94 10.20 15.27
C THR A 472 16.26 9.43 15.16
N TRP A 473 16.18 8.12 14.96
CA TRP A 473 17.35 7.29 14.61
C TRP A 473 17.85 7.57 13.17
N GLY A 474 17.00 8.19 12.35
CA GLY A 474 17.28 8.54 10.97
C GLY A 474 18.28 9.70 10.85
N THR A 475 18.56 10.08 9.60
CA THR A 475 19.49 11.17 9.30
C THR A 475 18.72 12.50 9.26
N PRO A 476 19.15 13.54 10.00
CA PRO A 476 18.57 14.87 9.86
C PRO A 476 18.59 15.32 8.41
N TYR A 477 17.49 15.89 7.94
CA TYR A 477 17.43 16.44 6.60
C TYR A 477 18.22 17.74 6.52
N ASP A 478 19.10 17.81 5.53
CA ASP A 478 19.83 19.01 5.14
C ASP A 478 19.57 19.26 3.64
N PRO A 479 18.99 20.40 3.24
CA PRO A 479 18.73 20.69 1.83
C PRO A 479 20.01 20.79 0.99
N ASP A 480 21.15 21.13 1.60
CA ASP A 480 22.44 21.21 0.93
C ASP A 480 23.12 19.83 0.87
N ASN A 481 22.75 18.91 1.76
CA ASN A 481 23.32 17.57 1.88
C ASN A 481 22.21 16.52 2.06
N PRO A 482 21.53 16.12 0.98
CA PRO A 482 20.48 15.11 1.10
C PRO A 482 21.03 13.79 1.64
N PRO A 483 20.21 13.01 2.36
CA PRO A 483 20.61 11.72 2.92
C PRO A 483 21.23 10.82 1.86
N ALA A 484 22.37 10.21 2.18
CA ALA A 484 23.00 9.25 1.30
C ALA A 484 22.11 8.01 1.13
N ALA A 485 22.05 7.49 -0.09
CA ALA A 485 21.43 6.20 -0.36
C ALA A 485 22.07 5.09 0.50
N ALA A 486 21.29 4.04 0.78
CA ALA A 486 21.81 2.85 1.44
C ALA A 486 23.03 2.32 0.68
N LYS A 487 24.10 1.96 1.40
CA LYS A 487 25.31 1.44 0.77
C LYS A 487 25.03 0.02 0.29
N ALA A 488 25.32 -0.24 -0.98
CA ALA A 488 25.30 -1.60 -1.50
C ALA A 488 26.26 -2.49 -0.70
N ILE A 489 25.86 -3.74 -0.49
CA ILE A 489 26.71 -4.75 0.14
C ILE A 489 27.87 -5.03 -0.81
N PRO A 490 29.12 -5.06 -0.34
CA PRO A 490 30.27 -5.33 -1.20
C PRO A 490 30.13 -6.68 -1.92
N ALA A 491 30.60 -6.74 -3.16
CA ALA A 491 30.62 -7.98 -3.92
C ALA A 491 31.60 -8.97 -3.28
N ALA A 492 31.08 -10.12 -2.83
CA ALA A 492 31.86 -11.22 -2.27
C ALA A 492 30.98 -12.48 -2.13
N THR A 493 31.58 -13.54 -1.60
CA THR A 493 30.86 -14.70 -1.07
C THR A 493 30.82 -14.62 0.45
N TYR A 494 29.63 -14.74 1.01
CA TYR A 494 29.33 -14.69 2.44
C TYR A 494 28.68 -15.98 2.92
N THR A 495 28.69 -16.18 4.22
CA THR A 495 27.91 -17.22 4.89
C THR A 495 26.98 -16.58 5.92
N MET A 496 25.74 -17.07 6.00
CA MET A 496 24.78 -16.71 7.05
C MET A 496 24.35 -17.98 7.78
N GLN A 497 24.35 -17.95 9.10
CA GLN A 497 23.80 -19.02 9.94
C GLN A 497 22.29 -18.84 10.09
N GLY A 498 21.53 -19.91 9.98
CA GLY A 498 20.12 -19.88 10.39
C GLY A 498 20.02 -19.70 11.91
N LYS A 499 19.02 -18.97 12.38
CA LYS A 499 18.82 -18.72 13.82
C LYS A 499 18.62 -20.02 14.61
N ALA A 500 18.01 -21.04 13.99
CA ALA A 500 17.82 -22.34 14.60
C ALA A 500 18.88 -23.34 14.14
N GLN A 501 19.11 -23.46 12.82
CA GLN A 501 20.08 -24.41 12.26
C GLN A 501 20.46 -24.10 10.81
N GLY A 502 21.50 -24.78 10.33
CA GLY A 502 21.93 -24.77 8.94
C GLY A 502 22.53 -23.45 8.49
N THR A 503 22.83 -23.38 7.19
CA THR A 503 23.57 -22.26 6.62
C THR A 503 23.06 -21.86 5.25
N ALA A 504 23.18 -20.58 4.94
CA ALA A 504 23.07 -20.03 3.60
C ALA A 504 24.44 -19.54 3.12
N THR A 505 24.85 -19.88 1.90
CA THR A 505 26.01 -19.29 1.22
C THR A 505 25.51 -18.27 0.21
N ILE A 506 25.92 -17.02 0.35
CA ILE A 506 25.41 -15.89 -0.42
C ILE A 506 26.52 -15.35 -1.32
N GLN A 507 26.29 -15.25 -2.62
CA GLN A 507 27.18 -14.59 -3.57
C GLN A 507 26.53 -13.31 -4.09
N ILE A 508 27.22 -12.19 -3.90
CA ILE A 508 26.78 -10.88 -4.38
C ILE A 508 27.74 -10.39 -5.45
N THR A 509 27.20 -9.93 -6.58
CA THR A 509 27.94 -9.16 -7.58
C THR A 509 27.33 -7.78 -7.70
N ASN A 510 28.18 -6.77 -7.90
CA ASN A 510 27.75 -5.37 -8.06
C ASN A 510 28.10 -4.85 -9.46
N ASN A 511 27.49 -3.73 -9.83
CA ASN A 511 27.89 -2.97 -11.01
C ASN A 511 29.33 -2.45 -10.88
N SER A 512 29.88 -1.93 -11.98
CA SER A 512 31.28 -1.46 -12.03
C SER A 512 31.60 -0.33 -11.03
N THR A 513 30.59 0.44 -10.61
CA THR A 513 30.71 1.50 -9.59
C THR A 513 30.55 0.98 -8.16
N GLY A 514 30.17 -0.28 -7.97
CA GLY A 514 29.92 -0.87 -6.66
C GLY A 514 28.70 -0.30 -5.93
N THR A 515 27.83 0.43 -6.63
CA THR A 515 26.69 1.16 -6.03
C THR A 515 25.39 0.38 -6.04
N GLN A 516 25.30 -0.71 -6.81
CA GLN A 516 24.09 -1.51 -6.94
C GLN A 516 24.42 -3.00 -7.15
N PRO A 517 23.71 -3.92 -6.46
CA PRO A 517 23.77 -5.34 -6.75
C PRO A 517 23.23 -5.67 -8.15
N LEU A 518 24.01 -6.40 -8.94
CA LEU A 518 23.60 -6.99 -10.21
C LEU A 518 23.07 -8.41 -10.03
N SER A 519 23.59 -9.15 -9.04
CA SER A 519 23.07 -10.46 -8.70
C SER A 519 23.24 -10.76 -7.21
N VAL A 520 22.23 -11.44 -6.65
CA VAL A 520 22.28 -12.08 -5.34
C VAL A 520 21.89 -13.54 -5.55
N ALA A 521 22.84 -14.45 -5.33
CA ALA A 521 22.63 -15.90 -5.42
C ALA A 521 22.82 -16.53 -4.04
N VAL A 522 21.93 -17.44 -3.65
CA VAL A 522 21.94 -18.09 -2.35
C VAL A 522 21.87 -19.60 -2.51
N ALA A 523 22.72 -20.32 -1.79
CA ALA A 523 22.65 -21.77 -1.64
C ALA A 523 22.38 -22.13 -0.17
N TYR A 524 21.26 -22.80 0.08
CA TYR A 524 20.82 -23.22 1.40
C TYR A 524 21.20 -24.67 1.68
N SER A 525 21.72 -24.91 2.88
CA SER A 525 21.96 -26.24 3.43
C SER A 525 21.32 -26.36 4.80
N ASN A 526 20.20 -27.07 4.85
CA ASN A 526 19.36 -27.28 6.04
C ASN A 526 19.03 -25.99 6.82
N TYR A 527 18.91 -24.87 6.12
CA TYR A 527 18.74 -23.56 6.72
C TYR A 527 17.36 -23.47 7.40
N SER A 528 17.33 -22.96 8.63
CA SER A 528 16.10 -22.66 9.33
C SER A 528 16.29 -21.53 10.34
N ASP A 529 15.41 -20.55 10.26
CA ASP A 529 15.33 -19.45 11.22
C ASP A 529 14.30 -19.72 12.35
N ASP A 530 13.28 -20.54 12.08
CA ASP A 530 12.17 -20.80 13.01
C ASP A 530 12.22 -22.21 13.65
N GLY A 531 13.15 -23.07 13.22
CA GLY A 531 13.31 -24.45 13.69
C GLY A 531 12.23 -25.42 13.20
N THR A 532 11.29 -24.98 12.36
CA THR A 532 10.17 -25.80 11.87
C THR A 532 10.08 -25.89 10.36
N ASN A 533 10.53 -24.86 9.63
CA ASN A 533 10.67 -24.85 8.18
C ASN A 533 12.16 -24.95 7.82
N ILE A 534 12.52 -26.01 7.10
CA ILE A 534 13.90 -26.30 6.70
C ILE A 534 14.01 -26.14 5.19
N ILE A 535 14.88 -25.22 4.77
CA ILE A 535 15.13 -24.86 3.37
C ILE A 535 16.44 -25.48 2.88
N ASN A 536 16.38 -26.09 1.68
CA ASN A 536 17.52 -26.60 0.94
C ASN A 536 17.42 -26.18 -0.53
N GLY A 537 18.55 -26.07 -1.22
CA GLY A 537 18.59 -25.75 -2.65
C GLY A 537 19.13 -24.36 -2.93
N THR A 538 18.74 -23.76 -4.06
CA THR A 538 19.27 -22.46 -4.50
C THR A 538 18.17 -21.48 -4.93
N GLU A 539 18.36 -20.20 -4.62
CA GLU A 539 17.62 -19.09 -5.24
C GLU A 539 18.60 -18.06 -5.78
N LYS A 540 18.24 -17.38 -6.85
CA LYS A 540 19.05 -16.31 -7.44
C LYS A 540 18.17 -15.27 -8.08
N VAL A 541 18.50 -14.01 -7.80
CA VAL A 541 17.98 -12.86 -8.52
C VAL A 541 19.13 -12.18 -9.25
N GLU A 542 18.92 -11.84 -10.52
CA GLU A 542 19.90 -11.09 -11.31
C GLU A 542 19.28 -10.14 -12.33
N ARG A 543 20.00 -9.05 -12.59
CA ARG A 543 19.64 -8.10 -13.65
C ARG A 543 20.16 -8.61 -14.98
N LYS A 544 19.25 -8.81 -15.94
CA LYS A 544 19.57 -9.27 -17.30
C LYS A 544 18.95 -8.36 -18.34
N ALA A 545 19.59 -8.27 -19.50
CA ALA A 545 18.94 -7.72 -20.68
C ALA A 545 17.96 -8.76 -21.24
N ASN A 546 16.80 -8.29 -21.70
CA ASN A 546 15.81 -9.10 -22.38
C ASN A 546 15.01 -8.16 -23.30
N THR A 547 15.35 -8.18 -24.59
CA THR A 547 14.74 -7.26 -25.57
C THR A 547 13.26 -7.54 -25.79
N ALA A 548 12.78 -8.76 -25.53
CA ALA A 548 11.35 -9.09 -25.64
C ALA A 548 10.51 -8.37 -24.57
N LEU A 549 11.12 -8.03 -23.44
CA LEU A 549 10.50 -7.30 -22.33
C LEU A 549 10.94 -5.82 -22.28
N GLY A 550 11.55 -5.31 -23.36
CA GLY A 550 12.00 -3.92 -23.47
C GLY A 550 13.30 -3.59 -22.75
N CYS A 551 14.00 -4.58 -22.17
CA CYS A 551 15.24 -4.38 -21.44
C CYS A 551 16.45 -4.49 -22.37
N THR A 552 17.07 -3.36 -22.72
CA THR A 552 18.21 -3.32 -23.64
C THR A 552 19.56 -3.22 -22.91
N PRO A 553 20.61 -3.94 -23.36
CA PRO A 553 21.95 -3.79 -22.78
C PRO A 553 22.43 -2.33 -22.87
N GLY A 554 22.93 -1.77 -21.76
CA GLY A 554 23.46 -0.40 -21.72
C GLY A 554 22.43 0.72 -21.48
N THR A 555 21.14 0.40 -21.34
CA THR A 555 20.22 1.31 -20.65
C THR A 555 20.58 1.34 -19.16
N ALA A 556 20.47 2.52 -18.53
CA ALA A 556 20.81 2.70 -17.11
C ALA A 556 20.17 1.57 -16.28
N SER A 557 20.95 0.99 -15.36
CA SER A 557 20.66 -0.24 -14.61
C SER A 557 19.36 -0.22 -13.80
N GLU A 558 18.73 0.94 -13.74
CA GLU A 558 17.49 1.29 -13.06
C GLU A 558 16.28 0.55 -13.67
N PHE A 559 16.18 0.42 -15.00
CA PHE A 559 15.08 -0.27 -15.69
C PHE A 559 15.49 -1.62 -16.30
N ALA A 560 16.50 -2.29 -15.74
CA ALA A 560 16.91 -3.61 -16.19
C ALA A 560 15.86 -4.66 -15.85
N CYS A 561 15.69 -5.70 -16.67
CA CYS A 561 14.84 -6.83 -16.33
C CYS A 561 15.42 -7.57 -15.14
N LEU A 562 14.53 -8.14 -14.32
CA LEU A 562 14.92 -8.94 -13.17
C LEU A 562 14.57 -10.40 -13.44
N THR A 563 15.56 -11.28 -13.31
CA THR A 563 15.42 -12.72 -13.53
C THR A 563 15.59 -13.46 -12.22
N TRP A 564 14.60 -14.27 -11.86
CA TRP A 564 14.68 -15.27 -10.80
C TRP A 564 15.15 -16.60 -11.39
N THR A 565 15.90 -17.35 -10.60
CA THR A 565 16.25 -18.74 -10.86
C THR A 565 16.15 -19.49 -9.55
N GLU A 566 15.18 -20.39 -9.46
CA GLU A 566 14.78 -21.05 -8.22
C GLU A 566 14.87 -22.56 -8.37
N ASP A 567 15.46 -23.21 -7.37
CA ASP A 567 15.37 -24.65 -7.13
C ASP A 567 15.44 -24.89 -5.61
N LEU A 568 14.36 -24.53 -4.92
CA LEU A 568 14.24 -24.66 -3.47
C LEU A 568 13.36 -25.84 -3.10
N LYS A 569 13.71 -26.48 -1.98
CA LYS A 569 12.93 -27.53 -1.31
C LYS A 569 12.67 -27.15 0.14
N LEU A 570 11.40 -27.25 0.54
CA LEU A 570 10.91 -27.05 1.89
C LEU A 570 10.57 -28.40 2.55
N SER A 571 10.93 -28.54 3.81
CA SER A 571 10.60 -29.69 4.66
C SER A 571 10.37 -29.26 6.12
N GLY A 572 9.70 -30.10 6.91
CA GLY A 572 9.45 -29.86 8.35
C GLY A 572 7.95 -29.74 8.63
N LYS A 573 7.50 -28.59 9.14
CA LYS A 573 6.07 -28.31 9.35
C LYS A 573 5.28 -28.36 8.03
N HIS A 574 5.87 -27.81 6.98
CA HIS A 574 5.34 -27.83 5.62
C HIS A 574 6.29 -28.60 4.69
N THR A 575 5.77 -29.06 3.56
CA THR A 575 6.58 -29.69 2.50
C THR A 575 6.33 -29.00 1.18
N GLY A 576 7.38 -28.75 0.38
CA GLY A 576 7.18 -28.01 -0.86
C GLY A 576 8.41 -27.81 -1.72
N THR A 577 8.19 -27.17 -2.88
CA THR A 577 9.22 -26.75 -3.83
C THR A 577 8.91 -25.35 -4.39
N LYS A 578 9.93 -24.56 -4.72
CA LYS A 578 9.83 -23.30 -5.49
C LYS A 578 10.85 -23.41 -6.61
N GLN A 579 10.37 -23.45 -7.84
CA GLN A 579 11.18 -23.82 -9.01
C GLN A 579 10.89 -22.92 -10.19
N THR A 580 11.95 -22.61 -10.94
CA THR A 580 11.83 -21.99 -12.27
C THR A 580 12.05 -23.01 -13.39
N GLY A 581 11.56 -22.70 -14.59
CA GLY A 581 11.96 -23.40 -15.81
C GLY A 581 13.45 -23.20 -16.15
N SER A 582 13.95 -23.89 -17.18
CA SER A 582 15.37 -23.82 -17.59
C SER A 582 15.83 -22.40 -17.96
N ASP A 583 14.90 -21.57 -18.42
CA ASP A 583 15.16 -20.20 -18.84
C ASP A 583 15.01 -19.18 -17.69
N GLY A 584 14.72 -19.66 -16.47
CA GLY A 584 14.39 -18.84 -15.32
C GLY A 584 12.98 -18.24 -15.39
N PHE A 585 12.76 -17.16 -14.64
CA PHE A 585 11.56 -16.33 -14.69
C PHE A 585 11.97 -14.87 -14.72
N THR A 586 11.65 -14.15 -15.80
CA THR A 586 12.12 -12.78 -16.03
C THR A 586 10.96 -11.81 -16.18
N LEU A 587 11.04 -10.68 -15.48
CA LEU A 587 10.08 -9.57 -15.56
C LEU A 587 10.73 -8.29 -16.09
N GLY A 588 9.95 -7.53 -16.86
CA GLY A 588 10.35 -6.24 -17.43
C GLY A 588 9.81 -5.01 -16.68
N PRO A 589 10.24 -3.80 -17.06
CA PRO A 589 9.81 -2.54 -16.45
C PRO A 589 8.31 -2.25 -16.50
N SER A 590 7.58 -2.82 -17.47
CA SER A 590 6.12 -2.65 -17.57
C SER A 590 5.39 -3.08 -16.29
N VAL A 591 5.91 -4.10 -15.60
CA VAL A 591 5.36 -4.61 -14.35
C VAL A 591 5.40 -3.53 -13.27
N MET A 592 6.57 -2.92 -13.07
CA MET A 592 6.75 -1.89 -12.03
C MET A 592 6.17 -0.52 -12.40
N LEU A 593 6.14 -0.17 -13.69
CA LEU A 593 5.70 1.16 -14.15
C LEU A 593 4.20 1.26 -14.42
N GLY A 594 3.55 0.13 -14.73
CA GLY A 594 2.16 0.13 -15.21
C GLY A 594 1.29 -1.00 -14.65
N ASN A 595 1.81 -1.83 -13.74
CA ASN A 595 1.14 -3.05 -13.28
C ASN A 595 0.74 -3.97 -14.47
N ASP A 596 1.55 -3.97 -15.53
CA ASP A 596 1.36 -4.81 -16.72
C ASP A 596 2.29 -6.01 -16.64
N PHE A 597 1.73 -7.15 -16.23
CA PHE A 597 2.46 -8.39 -16.04
C PHE A 597 2.89 -8.96 -17.40
N GLN A 598 4.18 -8.85 -17.67
CA GLN A 598 4.83 -9.47 -18.82
C GLN A 598 6.05 -10.23 -18.34
N ALA A 599 6.02 -11.53 -18.57
CA ALA A 599 7.05 -12.46 -18.15
C ALA A 599 7.60 -13.30 -19.32
N VAL A 600 8.85 -13.73 -19.17
CA VAL A 600 9.48 -14.79 -19.97
C VAL A 600 9.97 -15.88 -19.02
N GLY A 601 9.72 -17.13 -19.38
CA GLY A 601 10.01 -18.30 -18.55
C GLY A 601 8.92 -18.57 -17.51
N THR A 602 9.21 -19.45 -16.55
CA THR A 602 8.22 -19.94 -15.58
C THR A 602 8.76 -19.94 -14.15
N LEU A 603 7.91 -19.65 -13.18
CA LEU A 603 8.11 -19.81 -11.75
C LEU A 603 6.87 -20.45 -11.13
N THR A 604 7.08 -21.47 -10.31
CA THR A 604 6.01 -22.21 -9.66
C THR A 604 6.42 -22.57 -8.24
N THR A 605 5.49 -22.40 -7.30
CA THR A 605 5.65 -22.83 -5.91
C THR A 605 4.60 -23.88 -5.59
N THR A 606 5.01 -25.00 -5.00
CA THR A 606 4.12 -26.05 -4.51
C THR A 606 4.33 -26.22 -3.01
N ILE A 607 3.25 -26.13 -2.22
CA ILE A 607 3.28 -26.28 -0.76
C ILE A 607 2.13 -27.20 -0.35
N ASP A 608 2.45 -28.24 0.41
CA ASP A 608 1.50 -29.24 0.93
C ASP A 608 0.56 -29.79 -0.15
N GLY A 609 1.12 -30.02 -1.34
CA GLY A 609 0.40 -30.55 -2.50
C GLY A 609 -0.39 -29.51 -3.32
N THR A 610 -0.43 -28.25 -2.89
CA THR A 610 -1.07 -27.16 -3.64
C THR A 610 -0.04 -26.42 -4.49
N THR A 611 -0.29 -26.30 -5.79
CA THR A 611 0.60 -25.63 -6.74
C THR A 611 0.09 -24.25 -7.13
N TYR A 612 0.96 -23.26 -7.04
CA TYR A 612 0.75 -21.86 -7.40
C TYR A 612 1.67 -21.52 -8.58
N ALA A 613 1.07 -21.22 -9.72
CA ALA A 613 1.77 -20.79 -10.93
C ALA A 613 1.63 -19.28 -11.13
N GLN A 614 2.62 -18.68 -11.81
CA GLN A 614 2.55 -17.27 -12.20
C GLN A 614 1.31 -16.94 -13.05
N PRO A 615 0.84 -15.69 -13.06
CA PRO A 615 -0.16 -15.21 -14.00
C PRO A 615 0.25 -15.41 -15.46
N ALA A 616 -0.72 -15.48 -16.37
CA ALA A 616 -0.43 -15.38 -17.80
C ALA A 616 -0.02 -13.94 -18.16
N ASN A 617 0.69 -13.75 -19.27
CA ASN A 617 1.04 -12.41 -19.73
C ASN A 617 -0.21 -11.58 -20.06
N GLY A 618 -0.19 -10.28 -19.70
CA GLY A 618 -1.32 -9.37 -19.81
C GLY A 618 -2.33 -9.45 -18.66
N HIS A 619 -1.96 -10.08 -17.54
CA HIS A 619 -2.84 -10.33 -16.38
C HIS A 619 -2.32 -9.88 -15.03
#